data_AF-A0AAX4HF58-F1
#
_entry.id   AF-A0AAX4HF58-F1
#
_cell.length_a   1.000
_cell.length_b   1.000
_cell.length_c   1.000
_cell.angle_alpha   90.00
_cell.angle_beta   90.00
_cell.angle_gamma   90.00
#
_symmetry.space_group_name_H-M   'P 1'
#
loop_
_entity.id
_entity.type
_entity.pdbx_description
1 polymer ?
#
loop_
_entity_poly.entity_id
_entity_poly.type
_entity_poly.pdbx_seq_one_letter_code
_entity_poly.pdbx_strand_id
1 'polypeptide(L)' 'MVNGKVSFDESGRSRLGVTADIPQDALAPTKTLWGAGFGFCIVMVVDESVAASSEAQVINTFNYRLVYKPHDSLVEL' A
#
# COMPACT_ATOMS: atom_id res chain seq x y z
N MET A 1 4.91 -6.14 -16.83
CA MET A 1 4.57 -4.76 -16.41
C MET A 1 3.13 -4.76 -15.94
N VAL A 2 2.86 -4.13 -14.80
CA VAL A 2 1.52 -4.09 -14.19
C VAL A 2 1.21 -2.64 -13.84
N ASN A 3 0.02 -2.18 -14.21
CA ASN A 3 -0.49 -0.86 -13.83
C ASN A 3 -1.74 -1.06 -12.98
N GLY A 4 -2.00 -0.14 -12.05
CA GLY A 4 -3.17 -0.25 -11.20
C GLY A 4 -3.44 1.00 -10.37
N LYS A 5 -4.44 0.85 -9.50
CA LYS A 5 -4.81 1.84 -8.49
C LYS A 5 -4.53 1.28 -7.10
N VAL A 6 -4.00 2.11 -6.21
CA VAL A 6 -3.80 1.77 -4.80
C VAL A 6 -4.41 2.86 -3.94
N SER A 7 -5.13 2.47 -2.88
CA SER A 7 -5.62 3.38 -1.85
C SER A 7 -4.88 3.11 -0.55
N PHE A 8 -4.72 4.14 0.27
CA PHE A 8 -4.09 4.07 1.57
C PHE A 8 -5.12 4.30 2.69
N ASP A 9 -4.83 3.79 3.89
CA ASP A 9 -5.63 4.08 5.08
C ASP A 9 -5.29 5.49 5.58
N GLU A 10 -6.28 6.36 5.56
CA GLU A 10 -6.21 7.75 6.01
C GLU A 10 -6.80 7.93 7.40
N SER A 11 -7.05 6.84 8.15
CA SER A 11 -7.57 6.91 9.52
C SER A 11 -6.56 7.41 10.56
N GLY A 12 -5.35 7.82 10.16
CA GLY A 12 -4.27 8.22 11.08
C GLY A 12 -3.64 7.07 11.87
N ARG A 13 -3.91 5.81 11.50
CA ARG A 13 -3.36 4.62 12.16
C ARG A 13 -2.23 4.00 11.37
N SER A 14 -1.23 3.53 12.10
CA SER A 14 -0.22 2.63 11.56
C SER A 14 -0.80 1.26 11.23
N ARG A 15 -0.03 0.44 10.49
CA ARG A 15 -0.38 -0.96 10.20
C ARG A 15 -0.57 -1.81 11.46
N LEU A 16 0.04 -1.41 12.60
CA LEU A 16 -0.12 -2.06 13.90
C LEU A 16 -1.35 -1.56 14.68
N GLY A 17 -2.14 -0.65 14.10
CA GLY A 17 -3.34 -0.08 14.72
C GLY A 17 -3.09 1.07 15.69
N VAL A 18 -1.83 1.50 15.85
CA VAL A 18 -1.44 2.58 16.76
C VAL A 18 -1.58 3.93 16.07
N THR A 19 -2.16 4.92 16.75
CA THR A 19 -2.22 6.34 16.32
C THR A 19 -1.06 7.14 16.90
N ALA A 20 -0.78 8.30 16.31
CA ALA A 20 0.20 9.26 16.84
C ALA A 20 -0.38 10.21 17.90
N ASP A 21 -1.65 10.06 18.24
CA ASP A 21 -2.36 10.92 19.19
C ASP A 21 -1.88 10.68 20.63
N ILE A 22 -1.95 11.71 21.46
CA ILE A 22 -1.74 11.56 22.90
C ILE A 22 -2.82 10.62 23.45
N PRO A 23 -2.49 9.61 24.28
CA PRO A 23 -3.46 8.61 24.73
C PRO A 23 -4.68 9.28 25.38
N GLN A 24 -5.81 9.24 24.68
CA GLN A 24 -7.12 9.52 25.23
C GLN A 24 -7.83 8.20 25.45
N ASP A 25 -8.40 7.99 26.63
CA ASP A 25 -9.17 6.79 26.96
C ASP A 25 -10.39 6.66 26.04
N ALA A 26 -10.25 5.91 24.95
CA ALA A 26 -11.27 5.05 24.31
C ALA A 26 -10.73 4.47 22.99
N LEU A 27 -10.20 3.25 23.03
CA LEU A 27 -9.90 2.45 21.82
C LEU A 27 -11.18 1.76 21.33
N ALA A 28 -12.03 2.49 20.60
CA ALA A 28 -13.06 1.85 19.78
C ALA A 28 -12.39 1.19 18.56
N PRO A 29 -12.82 -0.02 18.12
CA PRO A 29 -12.35 -0.60 16.87
C PRO A 29 -12.85 0.26 15.70
N THR A 30 -12.02 1.17 15.21
CA THR A 30 -12.33 2.01 14.07
C THR A 30 -12.08 1.25 12.77
N LYS A 31 -12.97 1.38 11.79
CA LYS A 31 -12.79 0.79 10.45
C LYS A 31 -11.71 1.55 9.68
N THR A 32 -10.99 0.86 8.79
CA THR A 32 -10.07 1.49 7.82
C THR A 32 -10.81 2.55 7.00
N LEU A 33 -10.21 3.72 6.84
CA LEU A 33 -10.75 4.80 6.03
C LEU A 33 -9.93 4.92 4.75
N TRP A 34 -10.42 4.33 3.66
CA TRP A 34 -9.70 4.35 2.39
C TRP A 34 -9.76 5.72 1.72
N GLY A 35 -8.59 6.30 1.45
CA GLY A 35 -8.45 7.53 0.66
C GLY A 35 -8.60 7.31 -0.85
N ALA A 36 -8.48 8.40 -1.60
CA ALA A 36 -8.50 8.40 -3.06
C ALA A 36 -7.39 7.51 -3.66
N GLY A 37 -7.66 6.93 -4.84
CA GLY A 37 -6.75 5.99 -5.48
C GLY A 37 -5.58 6.68 -6.19
N PHE A 38 -4.36 6.32 -5.80
CA PHE A 38 -3.12 6.63 -6.48
C PHE A 38 -2.95 5.73 -7.70
N GLY A 39 -2.40 6.27 -8.79
CA GLY A 39 -2.00 5.46 -9.94
C GLY A 39 -0.59 4.92 -9.72
N PHE A 40 -0.38 3.63 -9.98
CA PHE A 40 0.96 3.01 -9.92
C PHE A 40 1.31 2.26 -11.21
N CYS A 41 2.62 2.14 -11.44
CA CYS A 41 3.24 1.29 -12.44
C CYS A 41 4.32 0.44 -11.77
N ILE A 42 4.27 -0.88 -12.02
CA ILE A 42 5.25 -1.86 -11.55
C ILE A 42 5.91 -2.53 -12.75
N VAL A 43 7.24 -2.52 -12.75
CA VAL A 43 8.07 -3.33 -13.65
C VAL A 43 8.83 -4.36 -12.81
N MET A 44 8.69 -5.63 -13.16
CA MET A 44 9.32 -6.75 -12.45
C MET A 44 10.09 -7.64 -13.40
N VAL A 45 11.20 -8.19 -12.90
CA VAL A 45 11.91 -9.34 -13.50
C VAL A 45 11.75 -10.50 -12.53
N VAL A 46 11.18 -11.60 -13.00
CA VAL A 46 10.79 -12.76 -12.18
C VAL A 46 11.28 -14.03 -12.85
N ASP A 47 11.74 -15.01 -12.07
CA ASP A 47 12.12 -16.33 -12.59
C ASP A 47 10.89 -17.13 -13.07
N GLU A 48 11.11 -17.99 -14.07
CA GLU A 48 10.07 -18.87 -14.62
C GLU A 48 9.47 -19.84 -13.57
N SER A 49 10.25 -20.17 -12.54
CA SER A 49 9.83 -21.04 -11.44
C SER A 49 8.65 -20.50 -10.63
N VAL A 50 8.24 -19.24 -10.84
CA VAL A 50 6.99 -18.68 -10.31
C VAL A 50 5.75 -19.54 -10.63
N ALA A 51 5.76 -20.25 -11.77
CA ALA A 51 4.65 -21.12 -12.15
C ALA A 51 4.59 -22.42 -11.34
N ALA A 52 5.70 -22.83 -10.72
CA ALA A 52 5.81 -24.10 -10.00
C ALA A 52 5.40 -23.99 -8.52
N SER A 53 5.54 -22.81 -7.91
CA SER A 53 5.14 -22.59 -6.52
C SER A 53 4.81 -21.12 -6.27
N SER A 54 3.65 -20.88 -5.66
CA SER A 54 3.18 -19.53 -5.31
C SER A 54 3.96 -18.89 -4.15
N GLU A 55 4.73 -19.67 -3.39
CA GLU A 55 5.56 -19.18 -2.28
C GLU A 55 7.05 -19.06 -2.65
N ALA A 56 7.39 -19.30 -3.91
CA ALA A 56 8.77 -19.23 -4.37
C ALA A 56 9.28 -17.77 -4.32
N GLN A 57 10.52 -17.59 -3.87
CA GLN A 57 11.20 -16.29 -3.82
C GLN A 57 11.91 -16.02 -5.14
N VAL A 58 11.14 -15.55 -6.12
CA VAL A 58 11.55 -15.53 -7.54
C VAL A 58 11.66 -14.13 -8.14
N ILE A 59 11.45 -13.09 -7.33
CA ILE A 59 11.49 -11.69 -7.78
C ILE A 59 12.95 -11.21 -7.75
N ASN A 60 13.55 -11.06 -8.94
CA ASN A 60 14.91 -10.53 -9.08
C ASN A 60 14.96 -9.01 -9.05
N THR A 61 13.93 -8.35 -9.57
CA THR A 61 13.85 -6.88 -9.60
C THR A 61 12.42 -6.44 -9.43
N PHE A 62 12.22 -5.42 -8.61
CA PHE A 62 10.92 -4.82 -8.33
C PHE A 62 11.02 -3.30 -8.39
N ASN A 63 10.57 -2.71 -9.49
CA ASN A 63 10.51 -1.26 -9.65
C ASN A 63 9.06 -0.79 -9.49
N TYR A 64 8.77 -0.16 -8.35
CA TYR A 64 7.45 0.40 -8.03
C TYR A 64 7.50 1.92 -8.15
N ARG A 65 6.63 2.49 -8.99
CA ARG A 65 6.54 3.94 -9.17
C ARG A 65 5.09 4.40 -9.14
N LEU A 66 4.82 5.43 -8.36
CA LEU A 66 3.56 6.16 -8.42
C LEU A 66 3.59 7.10 -9.63
N VAL A 67 2.54 7.03 -10.45
CA VAL A 67 2.39 7.81 -11.69
C VAL A 67 1.31 8.89 -11.56
N TYR A 68 0.49 8.83 -10.51
CA TYR A 68 -0.54 9.81 -10.21
C TYR A 68 -0.79 9.89 -8.70
N LYS A 69 -0.80 11.13 -8.16
CA LYS A 69 -1.20 11.46 -6.78
C LYS A 69 -2.53 12.23 -6.84
N PRO A 70 -3.60 11.77 -6.17
CA PRO A 70 -4.83 12.53 -6.02
C PRO A 70 -4.63 13.74 -5.09
N HIS A 71 -5.29 14.86 -5.40
CA HIS A 71 -5.13 16.13 -4.68
C HIS A 71 -5.72 16.14 -3.26
N ASP A 72 -6.70 15.28 -3.01
CA ASP A 72 -7.47 15.17 -1.77
C ASP A 72 -6.92 14.11 -0.81
N SER A 73 -5.80 13.45 -1.15
CA SER A 73 -5.19 12.48 -0.24
C SER A 73 -4.36 13.14 0.85
N LEU A 74 -4.44 12.57 2.04
CA LEU A 74 -3.61 12.92 3.20
C LEU A 74 -2.19 12.32 3.13
N VAL A 75 -1.92 11.42 2.17
CA VAL A 75 -0.62 10.76 2.02
C VAL A 75 0.33 11.61 1.18
N GLU A 76 1.51 11.88 1.73
CA GLU A 76 2.61 12.59 1.08
C GLU A 76 3.68 11.64 0.52
N LEU A 77 4.31 12.02 -0.61
CA LEU A 77 5.27 11.21 -1.38
C LEU A 77 6.70 11.73 -1.29
#